data_AF-A0A7V4LSG6-F1
#
_entry.id   AF-A0A7V4LSG6-F1
#
_cell.length_a   1.000
_cell.length_b   1.000
_cell.length_c   1.000
_cell.angle_alpha   90.00
_cell.angle_beta   90.00
_cell.angle_gamma   90.00
#
_symmetry.space_group_name_H-M   'P 1'
#
loop_
_entity.id
_entity.type
_entity.pdbx_description
1 polymer ?
#
loop_
_entity_poly.entity_id
_entity_poly.type
_entity_poly.pdbx_seq_one_letter_code
_entity_poly.pdbx_strand_id
1 'polypeptide(L)'
;AGPRSRKGMEQHFDFHMAIARLARCAALEQTLQRVWFRRLMQIGWIQSAIFRPPRHWHAMLVRALGSGDPDRAEAAMREHVRYNNDKYLAAMRRMGTRVRPA
;
A
#
# COMPACT_ATOMS: atom_id res chain seq x y z
N ALA A 1 4.81 -7.20 14.62
CA ALA A 1 3.47 -7.69 14.97
C ALA A 1 2.85 -8.35 13.74
N GLY A 2 1.86 -9.24 13.88
CA GLY A 2 1.21 -9.87 12.74
C GLY A 2 0.44 -8.84 11.90
N PRO A 3 0.31 -9.03 10.57
CA PRO A 3 -0.32 -8.05 9.68
C PRO A 3 -1.80 -7.80 10.01
N ARG A 4 -2.47 -8.70 10.73
CA ARG A 4 -3.87 -8.56 11.16
C ARG A 4 -4.07 -7.90 12.53
N SER A 5 -2.99 -7.48 13.18
CA SER A 5 -3.04 -6.88 14.52
C SER A 5 -3.12 -5.35 14.44
N ARG A 6 -3.78 -4.73 15.41
CA ARG A 6 -3.81 -3.27 15.58
C ARG A 6 -2.41 -2.65 15.52
N LYS A 7 -1.45 -3.25 16.23
CA LYS A 7 -0.05 -2.84 16.24
C LYS A 7 0.62 -2.95 14.85
N GLY A 8 0.27 -3.96 14.06
CA GLY A 8 0.72 -4.07 12.68
C GLY A 8 0.17 -2.97 11.77
N MET A 9 -1.05 -2.50 12.04
CA MET A 9 -1.66 -1.37 11.31
C MET A 9 -0.99 -0.04 11.66
N GLU A 10 -0.73 0.20 12.95
CA GLU A 10 0.00 1.37 13.42
C GLU A 10 1.40 1.44 12.80
N GLN A 11 2.15 0.32 12.81
CA GLN A 11 3.47 0.23 12.19
C GLN A 11 3.46 0.46 10.67
N HIS A 12 2.40 0.05 9.99
CA HIS A 12 2.27 0.29 8.55
C HIS A 12 1.95 1.77 8.26
N PHE A 13 1.14 2.41 9.10
CA PHE A 13 0.86 3.85 9.02
C PHE A 13 2.11 4.70 9.30
N ASP A 14 2.89 4.34 10.30
CA ASP A 14 4.12 5.08 10.60
C ASP A 14 5.12 5.03 9.44
N PHE A 15 5.14 3.91 8.71
CA PHE A 15 6.01 3.72 7.55
C PHE A 15 5.70 4.69 6.39
N HIS A 16 4.47 4.80 5.90
CA HIS A 16 4.23 5.76 4.78
C HIS A 16 4.19 7.22 5.25
N MET A 17 3.89 7.52 6.52
CA MET A 17 4.11 8.88 7.05
C MET A 17 5.59 9.25 6.99
N ALA A 18 6.50 8.33 7.33
CA ALA A 18 7.93 8.55 7.21
C ALA A 18 8.36 8.81 5.75
N ILE A 19 7.80 8.07 4.78
CA ILE A 19 8.06 8.30 3.36
C ILE A 19 7.58 9.69 2.91
N ALA A 20 6.36 10.08 3.28
CA ALA A 20 5.80 11.38 2.91
C ALA A 20 6.62 12.55 3.46
N ARG A 21 7.11 12.42 4.70
CA ARG A 21 8.01 13.40 5.33
C ARG A 21 9.36 13.49 4.64
N LEU A 22 9.95 12.34 4.30
CA LEU A 22 11.23 12.28 3.57
C LEU A 22 11.13 12.87 2.15
N ALA A 23 9.96 12.78 1.51
CA ALA A 23 9.69 13.43 0.24
C ALA A 23 9.62 14.97 0.33
N ARG A 24 9.62 15.55 1.55
CA ARG A 24 9.54 17.00 1.82
C ARG A 24 8.39 17.70 1.08
N CYS A 25 7.28 16.99 0.88
CA CYS A 25 6.10 17.49 0.20
C CYS A 25 4.93 17.62 1.20
N ALA A 26 4.68 18.83 1.70
CA ALA A 26 3.64 19.09 2.69
C ALA A 26 2.25 18.68 2.19
N ALA A 27 1.96 18.88 0.90
CA ALA A 27 0.69 18.46 0.29
C ALA A 27 0.52 16.93 0.31
N LEU A 28 1.59 16.17 0.07
CA LEU A 28 1.58 14.71 0.15
C LEU A 28 1.34 14.25 1.59
N GLU A 29 2.04 14.82 2.57
CA GLU A 29 1.86 14.48 3.98
C GLU A 29 0.42 14.75 4.46
N GLN A 30 -0.12 15.93 4.16
CA GLN A 30 -1.49 16.32 4.53
C GLN A 30 -2.56 15.51 3.79
N THR A 31 -2.28 15.10 2.55
CA THR A 31 -3.22 14.29 1.76
C THR A 31 -3.17 12.83 2.20
N LEU A 32 -1.99 12.28 2.50
CA LEU A 32 -1.88 10.99 3.16
C LEU A 32 -2.65 11.04 4.48
N GLN A 33 -2.34 11.95 5.38
CA GLN A 33 -3.02 12.03 6.68
C GLN A 33 -4.56 12.11 6.55
N ARG A 34 -5.10 12.87 5.58
CA ARG A 34 -6.55 12.97 5.34
C ARG A 34 -7.17 11.74 4.67
N VAL A 35 -6.58 11.23 3.60
CA VAL A 35 -7.17 10.17 2.76
C VAL A 35 -6.95 8.79 3.37
N TRP A 36 -5.90 8.64 4.16
CA TRP A 36 -5.37 7.34 4.56
C TRP A 36 -6.09 6.69 5.74
N PHE A 37 -6.76 7.47 6.61
CA PHE A 37 -7.22 6.96 7.91
C PHE A 37 -8.32 5.88 7.87
N ARG A 38 -9.10 5.75 6.79
CA ARG A 38 -10.27 4.83 6.81
C ARG A 38 -10.42 3.93 5.60
N ARG A 39 -10.36 4.46 4.38
CA ARG A 39 -10.72 3.71 3.18
C ARG A 39 -9.56 2.92 2.58
N LEU A 40 -8.39 3.55 2.49
CA LEU A 40 -7.22 2.95 1.86
C LEU A 40 -6.61 1.82 2.71
N MET A 41 -6.60 1.98 4.04
CA MET A 41 -6.11 0.96 4.97
C MET A 41 -7.02 -0.26 5.06
N GLN A 42 -8.34 -0.09 5.14
CA GLN A 42 -9.24 -1.24 5.13
C GLN A 42 -9.15 -2.03 3.82
N ILE A 43 -9.08 -1.35 2.68
CA ILE A 43 -9.02 -2.03 1.38
C ILE A 43 -7.66 -2.70 1.16
N GLY A 44 -6.55 -1.97 1.33
CA GLY A 44 -5.20 -2.52 1.16
C GLY A 44 -4.88 -3.66 2.11
N TRP A 45 -5.43 -3.62 3.33
CA TRP A 45 -5.26 -4.68 4.31
C TRP A 45 -6.10 -5.92 4.01
N ILE A 46 -7.41 -5.77 3.74
CA ILE A 46 -8.27 -6.90 3.32
C ILE A 46 -7.67 -7.59 2.09
N GLN A 47 -7.16 -6.79 1.15
CA GLN A 47 -6.44 -7.28 -0.02
C GLN A 47 -5.20 -8.09 0.36
N SER A 48 -4.34 -7.61 1.25
CA SER A 48 -3.14 -8.34 1.68
C SER A 48 -3.44 -9.66 2.41
N ALA A 49 -4.62 -9.76 3.04
CA ALA A 49 -5.11 -10.98 3.66
C ALA A 49 -5.63 -12.01 2.64
N ILE A 50 -6.15 -11.54 1.50
CA ILE A 50 -6.67 -12.39 0.41
C ILE A 50 -5.55 -12.75 -0.60
N PHE A 51 -4.65 -11.81 -0.87
CA PHE A 51 -3.52 -11.94 -1.78
C PHE A 51 -2.24 -11.66 -1.01
N ARG A 52 -1.47 -12.71 -0.73
CA ARG A 52 -0.17 -12.54 -0.10
C ARG A 52 0.72 -11.65 -0.97
N PRO A 53 1.21 -10.51 -0.46
CA PRO A 53 2.20 -9.74 -1.17
C PRO A 53 3.53 -10.51 -1.24
N PRO A 54 4.42 -10.16 -2.17
CA PRO A 54 5.74 -10.79 -2.24
C PRO A 54 6.51 -10.64 -0.92
N ARG A 55 7.40 -11.61 -0.65
CA ARG A 55 8.16 -11.62 0.59
C ARG A 55 9.05 -10.36 0.65
N HIS A 56 9.08 -9.70 1.81
CA HIS A 56 9.88 -8.49 2.04
C HIS A 56 9.50 -7.26 1.19
N TRP A 57 8.25 -7.17 0.70
CA TRP A 57 7.79 -6.09 -0.20
C TRP A 57 8.14 -4.68 0.30
N HIS A 58 7.79 -4.35 1.55
CA HIS A 58 8.14 -3.03 2.11
C HIS A 58 9.65 -2.85 2.32
N ALA A 59 10.39 -3.92 2.63
CA ALA A 59 11.84 -3.82 2.76
C ALA A 59 12.54 -3.58 1.41
N MET A 60 11.94 -4.02 0.29
CA MET A 60 12.41 -3.65 -1.06
C MET A 60 12.25 -2.16 -1.32
N LEU A 61 11.10 -1.57 -0.92
CA LEU A 61 10.88 -0.12 -1.02
C LEU A 61 11.87 0.67 -0.18
N VAL A 62 12.13 0.24 1.06
CA VAL A 62 13.13 0.86 1.94
C VAL A 62 14.52 0.85 1.29
N ARG A 63 14.91 -0.27 0.66
CA ARG A 63 16.19 -0.35 -0.05
C ARG A 63 16.25 0.55 -1.29
N ALA A 64 15.15 0.66 -2.04
CA ALA A 64 15.07 1.55 -3.19
C ALA A 64 15.20 3.02 -2.77
N LEU A 65 14.45 3.43 -1.75
CA LEU A 65 14.53 4.78 -1.17
C LEU A 65 15.92 5.08 -0.59
N GLY A 66 16.52 4.12 0.10
CA GLY A 66 17.85 4.25 0.69
C GLY A 66 19.01 4.27 -0.31
N SER A 67 18.75 4.04 -1.61
CA SER A 67 19.79 4.08 -2.63
C SER A 67 20.21 5.50 -3.05
N GLY A 68 19.41 6.52 -2.69
CA GLY A 68 19.63 7.90 -3.12
C GLY A 68 19.27 8.19 -4.58
N ASP A 69 18.85 7.17 -5.34
CA ASP A 69 18.39 7.27 -6.72
C ASP A 69 16.88 7.55 -6.76
N PRO A 70 16.45 8.76 -7.17
CA PRO A 70 15.05 9.14 -7.19
C PRO A 70 14.23 8.35 -8.21
N ASP A 71 14.81 7.98 -9.36
CA ASP A 71 14.10 7.25 -10.41
C ASP A 71 13.85 5.81 -9.97
N ARG A 72 14.84 5.19 -9.32
CA ARG A 72 14.68 3.86 -8.73
C ARG A 72 13.63 3.83 -7.62
N ALA A 73 13.60 4.87 -6.77
CA ALA A 73 12.61 4.99 -5.71
C ALA A 73 11.18 5.15 -6.28
N GLU A 74 11.04 6.01 -7.30
CA GLU A 74 9.79 6.23 -8.03
C GLU A 74 9.28 4.94 -8.68
N ALA A 75 10.14 4.26 -9.45
CA ALA A 75 9.79 3.02 -10.14
C ALA A 75 9.32 1.92 -9.19
N ALA A 76 10.03 1.72 -8.07
CA ALA A 76 9.66 0.73 -7.06
C ALA A 76 8.31 1.06 -6.40
N MET A 77 8.05 2.34 -6.13
CA MET A 77 6.77 2.77 -5.56
C MET A 77 5.62 2.60 -6.55
N ARG A 78 5.85 2.93 -7.82
CA ARG A 78 4.89 2.76 -8.90
C ARG A 78 4.51 1.28 -9.07
N GLU A 79 5.49 0.38 -9.05
CA GLU A 79 5.25 -1.06 -9.09
C GLU A 79 4.41 -1.52 -7.89
N HIS A 80 4.74 -1.06 -6.69
CA HIS A 80 4.00 -1.39 -5.47
C HIS A 80 2.51 -1.00 -5.56
N VAL A 81 2.22 0.21 -6.05
CA VAL A 81 0.84 0.69 -6.23
C VAL A 81 0.12 -0.09 -7.33
N ARG A 82 0.77 -0.30 -8.47
CA ARG A 82 0.18 -1.06 -9.60
C ARG A 82 -0.18 -2.49 -9.21
N TYR A 83 0.72 -3.19 -8.52
CA TYR A 83 0.46 -4.56 -8.04
C TYR A 83 -0.84 -4.63 -7.22
N ASN A 84 -1.04 -3.70 -6.28
CA ASN A 84 -2.26 -3.67 -5.47
C ASN A 84 -3.50 -3.32 -6.30
N ASN A 85 -3.40 -2.38 -7.23
CA ASN A 85 -4.52 -2.01 -8.11
C ASN A 85 -4.95 -3.17 -9.02
N ASP A 86 -3.99 -3.92 -9.59
CA ASP A 86 -4.28 -5.05 -10.46
C ASP A 86 -4.97 -6.19 -9.68
N LYS A 87 -4.52 -6.46 -8.45
CA LYS A 87 -5.18 -7.43 -7.56
C LYS A 87 -6.57 -6.95 -7.12
N TYR A 88 -6.76 -5.65 -6.93
CA TYR A 88 -8.06 -5.05 -6.64
C TYR A 88 -9.04 -5.24 -7.80
N LEU A 89 -8.63 -4.88 -9.02
CA LEU A 89 -9.44 -5.08 -10.23
C LEU A 89 -9.76 -6.58 -10.45
N ALA A 90 -8.78 -7.46 -10.25
CA ALA A 90 -9.00 -8.90 -10.35
C ALA A 90 -10.01 -9.43 -9.32
N ALA A 91 -9.94 -8.96 -8.07
CA ALA A 91 -10.89 -9.31 -7.02
C ALA A 91 -12.30 -8.78 -7.32
N MET A 92 -12.42 -7.53 -7.77
CA MET A 92 -13.70 -6.94 -8.18
C MET A 92 -14.34 -7.72 -9.33
N ARG A 93 -13.57 -8.10 -10.34
CA ARG A 93 -14.05 -8.94 -11.45
C ARG A 93 -14.59 -10.27 -10.94
N ARG A 94 -13.87 -10.94 -10.02
CA ARG A 94 -14.31 -12.21 -9.41
C ARG A 94 -15.58 -12.07 -8.57
N MET A 95 -15.76 -10.95 -7.88
CA MET A 95 -16.99 -10.65 -7.13
C MET A 95 -18.15 -10.32 -8.07
N GLY A 96 -17.92 -9.53 -9.12
CA GLY A 96 -18.91 -9.22 -10.16
C GLY A 96 -19.40 -10.47 -10.91
N THR A 97 -18.53 -11.46 -11.14
CA THR A 97 -18.94 -12.76 -11.70
C THR A 97 -19.72 -13.66 -10.73
N ARG A 98 -19.60 -13.44 -9.40
CA ARG A 98 -20.42 -14.15 -8.39
C ARG A 98 -21.79 -13.52 -8.19
N VAL A 99 -21.97 -12.24 -8.55
CA VAL A 99 -23.25 -11.52 -8.51
C VAL A 99 -23.85 -11.51 -9.91
N ARG A 100 -24.16 -12.68 -10.47
CA ARG A 100 -25.21 -12.80 -11.49
C ARG A 100 -26.48 -13.20 -10.73
N PRO A 101 -27.52 -12.35 -10.67
CA PRO A 101 -28.82 -12.80 -10.22
C PRO A 101 -29.37 -13.86 -11.19
N ALA A 102 -30.15 -14.77 -10.62
CA ALA A 102 -31.03 -15.68 -11.34
C ALA A 102 -32.06 -14.90 -12.19
#